data_AF-K1QHR3-F1
#
_entry.id   AF-K1QHR3-F1
#
_cell.length_a   1.000
_cell.length_b   1.000
_cell.length_c   1.000
_cell.angle_alpha   90.00
_cell.angle_beta   90.00
_cell.angle_gamma   90.00
#
_symmetry.space_group_name_H-M   'P 1'
#
loop_
_entity.id
_entity.type
_entity.pdbx_description
1 polymer ?
#
loop_
_entity_poly.entity_id
_entity_poly.type
_entity_poly.pdbx_seq_one_letter_code
_entity_poly.pdbx_strand_id
1 'polypeptide(L)' 'MTEDGKSSPEFLDILYSYANEEDEEIRVPQNKRPSCSRCSRPITVCLCPYLPEKPVAIETNVYILQHPLEVKTFI' A
#
# COMPACT_ATOMS: atom_id res chain seq x y z
N MET A 1 22.73 -30.46 -10.13
CA MET A 1 21.55 -30.25 -9.26
C MET A 1 22.07 -29.85 -7.89
N THR A 2 22.05 -28.55 -7.59
CA THR A 2 21.95 -27.90 -6.27
C THR A 2 22.03 -26.40 -6.56
N GLU A 3 20.87 -25.77 -6.66
CA GLU A 3 20.68 -24.34 -6.91
C GLU A 3 20.40 -23.68 -5.56
N ASP A 4 21.45 -23.24 -4.87
CA ASP A 4 21.33 -22.53 -3.61
C ASP A 4 21.27 -21.03 -3.88
N GLY A 5 20.06 -20.51 -4.03
CA GLY A 5 19.74 -19.08 -4.10
C GLY A 5 20.04 -18.36 -2.78
N LYS A 6 21.32 -18.17 -2.49
CA LYS A 6 21.77 -17.44 -1.31
C LYS A 6 21.79 -15.96 -1.64
N SER A 7 20.81 -15.23 -1.10
CA SER A 7 20.77 -13.77 -1.08
C SER A 7 22.15 -13.24 -0.69
N SER A 8 22.83 -12.59 -1.65
CA SER A 8 24.21 -12.16 -1.45
C SER A 8 24.26 -11.13 -0.31
N PRO A 9 25.25 -11.22 0.61
CA PRO A 9 25.50 -10.19 1.62
C PRO A 9 25.60 -8.79 1.02
N GLU A 10 26.13 -8.72 -0.21
CA GLU A 10 26.22 -7.51 -1.01
C GLU A 10 24.86 -6.83 -1.21
N PHE A 11 23.77 -7.58 -1.40
CA PHE A 11 22.46 -6.96 -1.62
C PHE A 11 21.93 -6.26 -0.35
N LEU A 12 22.18 -6.84 0.82
CA LEU A 12 21.82 -6.25 2.11
C LEU A 12 22.70 -5.05 2.45
N ASP A 13 24.01 -5.14 2.18
CA ASP A 13 24.95 -4.03 2.37
C ASP A 13 24.61 -2.85 1.47
N ILE A 14 24.18 -3.11 0.23
CA ILE A 14 23.69 -2.10 -0.70
C ILE A 14 22.41 -1.44 -0.16
N LEU A 15 21.42 -2.21 0.31
CA LEU A 15 20.22 -1.63 0.92
C LEU A 15 20.54 -0.82 2.19
N TYR A 16 21.50 -1.29 2.99
CA TYR A 16 21.94 -0.59 4.19
C TYR A 16 22.70 0.69 3.85
N SER A 17 23.52 0.72 2.80
CA SER A 17 24.16 1.95 2.34
C SER A 17 23.13 2.96 1.83
N TYR A 18 22.16 2.52 1.02
CA TYR A 18 21.06 3.37 0.56
C TYR A 18 20.19 3.93 1.70
N ALA A 19 19.98 3.16 2.78
CA ALA A 19 19.21 3.61 3.93
C ALA A 19 19.98 4.53 4.88
N ASN A 20 21.32 4.59 4.77
CA ASN A 20 22.20 5.36 5.65
C ASN A 20 22.97 6.48 4.93
N GLU A 21 22.71 6.73 3.64
CA GLU A 21 23.19 7.93 2.94
C GLU A 21 22.51 9.15 3.59
N GLU A 22 23.32 10.03 4.18
CA GLU A 22 22.88 11.20 4.95
C GLU A 22 21.98 12.12 4.10
N ASP A 23 20.70 12.21 4.48
CA ASP A 23 19.65 13.06 3.92
C ASP A 23 19.91 14.58 4.15
N GLU A 24 21.09 15.10 3.83
CA GLU A 24 21.30 16.55 3.70
C GLU A 24 21.23 16.99 2.23
N GLU A 25 20.11 17.64 1.93
CA GLU A 25 19.90 18.59 0.84
C GLU A 25 19.72 18.05 -0.60
N ILE A 26 18.62 17.33 -0.84
CA ILE A 26 17.57 17.82 -1.76
C ILE A 26 16.22 17.33 -1.21
N ARG A 27 15.57 18.12 -0.35
CA ARG A 27 14.11 17.97 -0.13
C ARG A 27 13.42 18.44 -1.42
N VAL A 28 13.39 17.59 -2.44
CA VAL A 28 12.39 17.74 -3.50
C VAL A 28 11.07 17.68 -2.73
N PRO A 29 10.24 18.75 -2.73
CA PRO A 29 8.94 18.65 -2.11
C PRO A 29 8.24 17.50 -2.81
N GLN A 30 8.14 16.36 -2.14
CA GLN A 30 7.33 15.25 -2.62
C GLN A 30 5.91 15.78 -2.57
N ASN A 31 5.48 16.40 -3.67
CA ASN A 31 4.12 16.83 -3.85
C ASN A 31 3.30 15.55 -3.74
N LYS A 32 2.69 15.38 -2.55
CA LYS A 32 1.81 14.24 -2.29
C LYS A 32 0.76 14.28 -3.38
N ARG A 33 0.51 13.11 -3.99
CA ARG A 33 -0.57 12.99 -4.98
C ARG A 33 -1.84 13.54 -4.34
N PRO A 34 -2.61 14.38 -5.05
CA PRO A 34 -3.80 14.97 -4.46
C PRO A 34 -4.78 13.84 -4.12
N SER A 35 -5.37 13.92 -2.92
CA SER A 35 -6.26 12.91 -2.36
C SER A 35 -7.67 13.46 -2.19
N CYS A 36 -8.67 12.59 -2.29
CA CYS A 36 -10.06 12.93 -2.06
C CYS A 36 -10.30 13.20 -0.57
N SER A 37 -10.94 14.33 -0.22
CA SER A 37 -11.28 14.67 1.16
C SER A 37 -12.32 13.72 1.80
N ARG A 38 -13.12 13.00 0.99
CA ARG A 38 -14.16 12.08 1.48
C ARG A 38 -13.63 10.69 1.82
N CYS A 39 -12.72 10.14 1.01
CA CYS A 39 -12.26 8.75 1.15
C CYS A 39 -10.74 8.57 1.19
N SER A 40 -9.97 9.66 1.15
CA SER A 40 -8.50 9.70 1.17
C SER A 40 -7.79 8.97 0.04
N ARG A 41 -8.51 8.42 -0.95
CA ARG A 41 -7.93 7.82 -2.15
C ARG A 41 -7.30 8.88 -3.06
N PRO A 42 -6.25 8.55 -3.84
CA PRO A 42 -5.75 9.44 -4.88
C PRO A 42 -6.88 9.84 -5.83
N ILE A 43 -6.90 11.12 -6.26
CA ILE A 43 -7.98 11.65 -7.10
C ILE A 43 -8.17 10.81 -8.38
N THR A 44 -7.09 10.33 -8.98
CA THR A 44 -7.11 9.55 -10.24
C THR A 44 -7.88 8.22 -10.14
N VAL A 45 -8.04 7.66 -8.95
CA VAL A 45 -8.74 6.38 -8.71
C VAL A 45 -9.96 6.54 -7.80
N CYS A 46 -10.34 7.78 -7.51
CA CYS A 46 -11.43 8.07 -6.61
C CYS A 46 -12.77 7.83 -7.30
N LEU A 47 -13.65 7.03 -6.66
CA LEU A 47 -15.00 6.78 -7.16
C LEU A 47 -16.06 7.69 -6.53
N CYS A 48 -15.72 8.50 -5.52
CA CYS A 48 -16.67 9.38 -4.85
C CYS A 48 -17.49 10.29 -5.78
N PRO A 49 -16.96 10.84 -6.88
CA PRO A 49 -17.75 11.65 -7.81
C PRO A 49 -18.87 10.88 -8.53
N TYR A 50 -18.78 9.56 -8.61
CA TYR A 50 -19.74 8.69 -9.31
C TYR A 50 -20.71 8.00 -8.35
N LEU A 51 -20.49 8.12 -7.04
CA LEU A 51 -21.41 7.61 -6.04
C LEU A 51 -22.56 8.60 -5.85
N PRO A 52 -23.79 8.12 -5.62
CA PRO A 52 -24.90 9.00 -5.29
C PRO A 52 -24.60 9.79 -4.01
N GLU A 53 -25.07 11.05 -3.96
CA GLU A 53 -24.91 11.92 -2.79
C GLU A 53 -25.58 11.31 -1.54
N LYS A 54 -26.78 10.77 -1.75
CA LYS A 54 -27.53 10.06 -0.71
C LYS A 54 -27.19 8.57 -0.77
N PRO A 55 -26.71 7.97 0.35
CA PRO A 55 -26.51 6.53 0.41
C PRO A 55 -27.80 5.78 0.06
N VAL A 56 -27.67 4.76 -0.77
CA VAL A 56 -28.78 3.85 -1.08
C VAL A 56 -29.04 2.98 0.14
N ALA A 57 -30.29 2.91 0.58
CA ALA A 57 -30.68 1.97 1.63
C ALA A 57 -30.49 0.55 1.10
N ILE A 58 -29.54 -0.19 1.69
CA ILE A 58 -29.25 -1.57 1.32
C ILE A 58 -29.57 -2.48 2.51
N GLU A 59 -30.39 -3.49 2.27
CA GLU A 59 -30.64 -4.61 3.19
C GLU A 59 -30.04 -5.86 2.55
N THR A 60 -28.80 -6.18 2.92
CA THR A 60 -28.10 -7.34 2.36
C THR A 60 -27.24 -8.02 3.41
N ASN A 61 -27.08 -9.33 3.30
CA ASN A 61 -26.23 -10.13 4.17
C ASN A 61 -24.87 -10.32 3.50
N VAL A 62 -23.79 -9.93 4.16
CA VAL A 62 -22.42 -10.16 3.69
C VAL A 62 -21.89 -11.44 4.34
N TYR A 63 -21.75 -12.51 3.57
CA TYR A 63 -21.09 -13.74 4.01
C TYR A 63 -19.61 -13.70 3.62
N ILE A 64 -18.75 -13.49 4.61
CA ILE A 64 -17.30 -13.54 4.41
C ILE A 64 -16.85 -14.98 4.65
N LEU A 65 -16.48 -15.68 3.58
CA LEU A 65 -15.89 -17.01 3.65
C LEU A 65 -14.36 -16.85 3.65
N GLN A 66 -13.72 -17.14 4.78
CA GLN A 66 -12.26 -17.21 4.85
C GLN A 66 -11.78 -18.63 4.54
N HIS A 67 -10.80 -18.75 3.65
CA HIS A 67 -10.15 -20.04 3.44
C HIS A 67 -9.40 -20.41 4.73
N PRO A 68 -9.39 -21.69 5.17
CA PRO A 68 -8.75 -22.09 6.43
C PRO A 68 -7.24 -21.76 6.52
N LEU A 69 -6.59 -21.58 5.37
CA LEU A 69 -5.15 -21.25 5.26
C LEU A 69 -4.88 -19.76 5.04
N GLU A 70 -5.91 -18.93 4.94
CA GLU A 70 -5.73 -17.48 4.89
C GLU A 70 -5.33 -17.03 6.32
N VAL A 71 -4.03 -16.82 6.53
CA VAL A 71 -3.48 -16.46 7.83
C VAL A 71 -4.07 -15.13 8.27
N LYS A 72 -4.63 -15.07 9.48
CA LYS A 72 -4.94 -13.79 10.12
C LYS A 72 -3.62 -13.08 10.43
N THR A 73 -3.14 -12.27 9.51
CA THR A 73 -2.15 -11.24 9.85
C THR A 73 -2.88 -10.22 10.72
N PHE A 74 -2.79 -10.40 12.04
CA PHE A 74 -3.16 -9.39 13.02
C PHE A 74 -2.24 -8.17 12.79
N ILE A 75 -2.85 -7.00 12.62
CA ILE A 75 -2.21 -5.68 12.62
C ILE A 75 -2.28 -5.14 14.04
#